data_AF-A0A1Y3WFB4-F1
#
_entry.id   AF-A0A1Y3WFB4-F1
#
_cell.length_a   1.000
_cell.length_b   1.000
_cell.length_c   1.000
_cell.angle_alpha   90.00
_cell.angle_beta   90.00
_cell.angle_gamma   90.00
#
_symmetry.space_group_name_H-M   'P 1'
#
loop_
_entity.id
_entity.type
_entity.pdbx_description
1 polymer ?
#
loop_
_entity_poly.entity_id
_entity_poly.type
_entity_poly.pdbx_seq_one_letter_code
_entity_poly.pdbx_strand_id
1 'polypeptide(L)' 'MPEPPKPKVKKTEAEKLAIKRARRRAKKKKLKAQQERLNDLPDWQDDRFFFIAGYTSGGAPYGVTWEEMGLEPWENLE' A
#
# COMPACT_ATOMS: atom_id res chain seq x y z
N MET A 1 -34.10 29.82 -32.63
CA MET A 1 -34.66 28.71 -31.85
C MET A 1 -33.61 28.27 -30.84
N PRO A 2 -33.84 28.31 -29.53
CA PRO A 2 -32.86 27.81 -28.56
C PRO A 2 -32.87 26.28 -28.53
N GLU A 3 -31.69 25.65 -28.51
CA GLU A 3 -31.53 24.20 -28.43
C GLU A 3 -32.11 23.63 -27.12
N PRO A 4 -32.68 22.42 -27.15
CA PRO A 4 -33.22 21.80 -25.94
C PRO A 4 -32.10 21.47 -24.94
N PRO A 5 -32.34 21.66 -23.63
CA PRO A 5 -31.34 21.39 -22.60
C PRO A 5 -31.01 19.88 -22.54
N LYS A 6 -29.71 19.56 -22.62
CA LYS A 6 -29.21 18.17 -22.55
C LYS A 6 -29.63 17.52 -21.21
N PRO A 7 -30.16 16.28 -21.23
CA PRO A 7 -30.58 15.60 -20.00
C PRO A 7 -29.38 15.31 -19.11
N LYS A 8 -29.38 15.85 -17.89
CA LYS A 8 -28.40 15.55 -16.86
C LYS A 8 -28.59 14.10 -16.42
N VAL A 9 -27.75 13.19 -16.90
CA VAL A 9 -27.78 11.78 -16.54
C VAL A 9 -27.54 11.65 -15.04
N LYS A 10 -28.61 11.42 -14.28
CA LYS A 10 -28.51 11.02 -12.87
C LYS A 10 -27.94 9.60 -12.88
N LYS A 11 -26.69 9.45 -12.43
CA LYS A 11 -26.07 8.12 -12.26
C LYS A 11 -27.01 7.24 -11.44
N THR A 12 -27.49 6.16 -12.04
CA THR A 12 -28.39 5.19 -11.40
C THR A 12 -27.70 4.55 -10.20
N GLU A 13 -28.47 4.11 -9.20
CA GLU A 13 -27.91 3.42 -8.02
C GLU A 13 -27.03 2.22 -8.41
N ALA A 14 -27.42 1.51 -9.48
CA ALA A 14 -26.65 0.41 -10.04
C ALA A 14 -25.23 0.82 -10.45
N GLU A 15 -25.08 2.00 -11.08
CA GLU A 15 -23.77 2.51 -11.51
C GLU A 15 -22.90 2.92 -10.30
N LYS A 16 -23.50 3.54 -9.28
CA LYS A 16 -22.80 3.86 -8.02
C LYS A 16 -22.32 2.60 -7.30
N LEU A 17 -23.15 1.56 -7.26
CA LEU A 17 -22.80 0.26 -6.67
C LEU A 17 -21.68 -0.45 -7.45
N ALA A 18 -21.73 -0.39 -8.79
CA ALA A 18 -20.68 -0.93 -9.65
C ALA A 18 -19.33 -0.22 -9.41
N ILE A 19 -19.34 1.12 -9.33
CA ILE A 19 -18.13 1.91 -9.03
C ILE A 19 -17.57 1.55 -7.64
N LYS A 20 -18.42 1.41 -6.61
CA LYS A 20 -17.98 1.02 -5.26
C LYS A 20 -17.35 -0.38 -5.24
N ARG A 21 -17.94 -1.34 -5.95
CA ARG A 21 -17.37 -2.70 -6.11
C ARG A 21 -16.04 -2.67 -6.86
N ALA A 22 -15.95 -1.92 -7.96
CA ALA A 22 -14.71 -1.75 -8.72
C ALA A 22 -13.60 -1.15 -7.85
N ARG A 23 -13.90 -0.11 -7.05
CA ARG A 23 -12.94 0.52 -6.13
C ARG A 23 -12.47 -0.43 -5.03
N ARG A 24 -13.37 -1.26 -4.47
CA ARG A 24 -13.01 -2.30 -3.50
C ARG A 24 -12.09 -3.37 -4.12
N ARG A 25 -12.39 -3.83 -5.34
CA ARG A 25 -11.55 -4.79 -6.07
C ARG A 25 -10.17 -4.20 -6.38
N ALA A 26 -10.10 -2.95 -6.82
CA ALA A 26 -8.84 -2.27 -7.06
C ALA A 26 -7.99 -2.13 -5.79
N LYS A 27 -8.60 -1.77 -4.65
CA LYS A 27 -7.90 -1.74 -3.36
C LYS A 27 -7.37 -3.12 -2.95
N LYS A 28 -8.19 -4.16 -3.04
CA LYS A 28 -7.76 -5.54 -2.76
C LYS A 28 -6.61 -5.99 -3.66
N LYS A 29 -6.66 -5.67 -4.96
CA LYS A 29 -5.60 -6.00 -5.91
C LYS A 29 -4.29 -5.28 -5.58
N LYS A 30 -4.36 -4.00 -5.18
CA LYS A 30 -3.20 -3.24 -4.72
C LYS A 30 -2.59 -3.83 -3.44
N LEU A 31 -3.42 -4.13 -2.45
CA LEU A 31 -2.96 -4.73 -1.20
C LEU A 31 -2.36 -6.12 -1.44
N LYS A 32 -2.98 -6.95 -2.27
CA LYS A 32 -2.44 -8.27 -2.63
C LYS A 32 -1.10 -8.12 -3.37
N ALA A 33 -1.00 -7.21 -4.33
CA ALA A 33 0.27 -6.94 -5.02
C ALA A 33 1.34 -6.39 -4.08
N GLN A 34 0.98 -5.62 -3.06
CA GLN A 34 1.90 -5.18 -2.01
C GLN A 34 2.34 -6.37 -1.15
N GLN A 35 1.41 -7.23 -0.72
CA GLN A 35 1.71 -8.43 0.06
C GLN A 35 2.57 -9.42 -0.72
N GLU A 36 2.28 -9.65 -2.01
CA GLU A 36 3.08 -10.51 -2.87
C GLU A 36 4.47 -9.92 -3.08
N ARG A 37 4.61 -8.59 -3.26
CA ARG A 37 5.94 -7.96 -3.26
C ARG A 37 6.67 -8.13 -1.94
N LEU A 38 5.99 -8.06 -0.80
CA LEU A 38 6.59 -8.28 0.51
C LEU A 38 6.98 -9.74 0.72
N ASN A 39 6.20 -10.71 0.22
CA ASN A 39 6.53 -12.14 0.27
C ASN A 39 7.64 -12.54 -0.71
N ASP A 40 7.83 -11.80 -1.81
CA ASP A 40 8.95 -11.99 -2.74
C ASP A 40 10.25 -11.40 -2.16
N LEU A 41 10.15 -10.52 -1.15
CA LEU A 41 11.33 -10.14 -0.38
C LEU A 41 11.76 -11.35 0.46
N PRO A 42 13.05 -11.70 0.44
CA PRO A 42 13.56 -12.77 1.27
C PRO A 42 13.28 -12.54 2.75
N ASP A 43 12.86 -13.58 3.48
CA ASP A 43 12.62 -13.60 4.93
C ASP A 43 13.77 -12.99 5.77
N TRP A 44 14.99 -12.92 5.23
CA TRP A 44 16.16 -12.32 5.89
C TRP A 44 16.23 -10.78 5.83
N GLN A 45 15.30 -10.10 5.14
CA GLN A 45 15.32 -8.64 5.04
C GLN A 45 14.81 -7.92 6.30
N ASP A 46 13.99 -8.58 7.13
CA ASP A 46 13.49 -8.00 8.39
C ASP A 46 14.59 -7.93 9.48
N ASP A 47 15.64 -8.74 9.41
CA ASP A 47 16.72 -8.73 10.41
C ASP A 47 17.71 -7.56 10.29
N ARG A 48 17.68 -6.80 9.18
CA ARG A 48 18.63 -5.69 8.96
C ARG A 48 18.17 -4.35 9.50
N PHE A 49 16.86 -4.13 9.55
CA PHE A 49 16.29 -2.84 9.94
C PHE A 49 15.47 -2.98 11.22
N PHE A 50 15.84 -2.22 12.24
CA PHE A 50 15.01 -2.02 13.42
C PHE A 50 13.69 -1.34 13.03
N PHE A 51 13.74 -0.40 12.08
CA PHE A 51 12.56 0.32 11.61
C PHE A 51 12.68 0.75 10.15
N ILE A 52 11.78 0.28 9.28
CA ILE A 52 11.72 0.71 7.87
C ILE A 52 10.88 1.98 7.75
N ALA A 53 11.53 3.11 7.46
CA ALA A 53 10.87 4.41 7.27
C ALA A 53 10.14 4.50 5.92
N GLY A 54 10.55 3.71 4.94
CA GLY A 54 9.89 3.63 3.65
C GLY A 54 10.59 2.74 2.64
N TYR A 55 10.02 2.67 1.44
CA TYR A 55 10.59 1.97 0.30
C TYR A 55 10.88 2.98 -0.80
N THR A 56 12.08 2.89 -1.38
CA THR A 56 12.44 3.68 -2.55
C THR A 56 11.58 3.29 -3.76
N SER A 57 11.55 4.12 -4.81
CA SER A 57 10.80 3.80 -6.04
C SER A 57 11.23 2.48 -6.70
N GLY A 58 12.45 2.00 -6.41
CA GLY A 58 12.97 0.70 -6.87
C GLY A 58 12.65 -0.47 -5.94
N GLY A 59 11.93 -0.25 -4.85
CA GLY A 59 11.55 -1.30 -3.90
C GLY A 59 12.63 -1.65 -2.87
N ALA A 60 13.77 -0.95 -2.86
CA ALA A 60 14.75 -1.10 -1.77
C ALA A 60 14.23 -0.41 -0.49
N PRO A 61 14.17 -1.11 0.66
CA PRO A 61 13.81 -0.51 1.94
C PRO A 61 14.91 0.46 2.40
N TYR A 62 14.52 1.56 3.02
CA TYR A 62 15.41 2.42 3.79
C TYR A 62 14.80 2.68 5.16
N GLY A 63 15.65 2.68 6.18
CA GLY A 63 15.23 2.63 7.56
C GLY A 63 16.41 2.73 8.50
N VAL A 64 16.10 2.63 9.79
CA VAL A 64 17.08 2.57 10.87
C VAL A 64 17.51 1.12 11.04
N THR A 65 18.81 0.85 10.98
CA THR A 65 19.36 -0.49 11.27
C THR A 65 19.53 -0.70 12.77
N TRP A 66 19.66 -1.97 13.19
CA TRP A 66 20.00 -2.30 14.58
C TRP A 66 21.35 -1.69 15.00
N GLU A 67 22.32 -1.68 14.09
CA GLU A 67 23.64 -1.06 14.30
C GLU A 67 23.55 0.45 14.56
N GLU A 68 22.64 1.17 13.88
CA GLU A 68 22.46 2.61 14.07
C GLU A 68 21.76 2.97 15.39
N MET A 69 20.89 2.09 15.92
CA MET A 69 20.28 2.29 17.24
C MET A 69 21.24 2.03 18.41
N GLY A 70 22.45 1.51 18.15
CA GLY A 70 23.40 1.15 19.20
C GLY A 70 22.88 0.07 20.15
N LEU A 71 21.85 -0.66 19.73
CA LEU A 71 21.28 -1.77 20.46
C LEU A 71 21.87 -3.04 19.84
N GLU A 72 22.83 -3.67 20.52
CA GLU A 72 23.11 -5.06 20.24
C GLU A 72 21.79 -5.85 20.41
N PRO A 73 21.47 -6.86 19.58
CA PRO A 73 20.13 -7.43 19.51
C PRO A 73 19.64 -8.15 20.79
N TRP A 74 20.39 -8.11 21.89
CA TRP A 74 20.11 -8.80 23.15
C TRP A 74 20.61 -8.12 24.44
N GLU A 75 21.19 -6.91 24.43
CA GLU A 75 21.66 -6.28 25.68
C GLU A 75 20.61 -5.32 26.28
N ASN A 76 20.08 -5.67 27.45
CA ASN A 76 19.08 -4.98 28.31
C ASN A 76 17.62 -5.45 28.21
N LEU A 77 17.42 -6.76 28.36
CA LEU A 77 16.20 -7.29 28.97
C LEU A 77 16.56 -7.88 30.35
N GLU A 78 17.03 -7.04 31.27
CA GLU A 78 17.09 -7.35 32.71
C GLU A 78 16.31 -6.30 33.51
#